data_AF-A0A845UW95-F1
#
_entry.id   AF-A0A845UW95-F1
#
_cell.length_a   1.000
_cell.length_b   1.000
_cell.length_c   1.000
_cell.angle_alpha   90.00
_cell.angle_beta   90.00
_cell.angle_gamma   90.00
#
_symmetry.space_group_name_H-M   'P 1'
#
loop_
_entity.id
_entity.type
_entity.pdbx_description
1 polymer ?
#
loop_
_entity_poly.entity_id
_entity_poly.type
_entity_poly.pdbx_seq_one_letter_code
_entity_poly.pdbx_strand_id
1 'polypeptide(L)'
;MDSKKSTLSRRELFGRLTGRSRSEASAERSPDQHPSTLRADELLRAGDYQKASELYARLTLREPDFLEAYRKQGWCYLKLAKTAEARQVLEKLLEQQPEDATALLYIALSHAMDGSAENAVTVLRDVHDYNRIVVQREVNLIQFLTDSAEMPSAEDLVERIERVIAEQNRMPGTVGVYF
;
A
#
# COMPACT_ATOMS: atom_id res chain seq x y z
N MET A 1 10.76 21.27 56.18
CA MET A 1 11.59 20.84 55.03
C MET A 1 11.11 19.46 54.64
N ASP A 2 10.29 19.34 53.59
CA ASP A 2 9.90 18.02 53.06
C ASP A 2 9.94 18.07 51.53
N SER A 3 11.04 17.53 50.99
CA SER A 3 11.30 17.38 49.57
C SER A 3 10.52 16.17 49.04
N LYS A 4 9.33 16.41 48.44
CA LYS A 4 8.63 15.39 47.65
C LYS A 4 9.51 15.00 46.46
N LYS A 5 10.15 13.84 46.52
CA LYS A 5 10.84 13.21 45.38
C LYS A 5 9.77 12.83 44.35
N SER A 6 9.68 13.58 43.25
CA SER A 6 8.86 13.23 42.09
C SER A 6 9.47 12.03 41.40
N THR A 7 8.91 10.84 41.60
CA THR A 7 9.30 9.66 40.83
C THR A 7 8.64 9.73 39.47
N LEU A 8 9.43 10.07 38.45
CA LEU A 8 9.01 10.03 37.05
C LEU A 8 8.69 8.58 36.66
N SER A 9 7.53 8.37 36.03
CA SER A 9 7.13 7.07 35.52
C SER A 9 8.07 6.61 34.40
N ARG A 10 8.25 5.29 34.22
CA ARG A 10 9.06 4.73 33.12
C ARG A 10 8.65 5.28 31.75
N ARG A 11 7.36 5.55 31.56
CA ARG A 11 6.81 6.18 30.35
C ARG A 11 7.33 7.61 30.13
N GLU A 12 7.42 8.39 31.20
CA GLU A 12 7.90 9.78 31.18
C GLU A 12 9.42 9.84 30.98
N LEU A 13 10.14 8.89 31.56
CA LEU A 13 11.58 8.74 31.34
C LEU A 13 11.87 8.37 29.87
N PHE A 14 11.10 7.45 29.30
CA PHE A 14 11.24 7.02 27.91
C PHE A 14 10.93 8.14 26.91
N GLY A 15 9.86 8.92 27.17
CA GLY A 15 9.50 10.06 26.33
C GLY A 15 10.55 11.18 26.32
N ARG A 16 11.30 11.35 27.41
CA ARG A 16 12.42 12.31 27.46
C ARG A 16 13.70 11.79 26.79
N LEU A 17 13.93 10.47 26.82
CA LEU A 17 15.12 9.82 26.25
C LEU A 17 15.10 9.74 24.72
N THR A 18 13.92 9.62 24.10
CA THR A 18 13.79 9.42 22.65
C THR A 18 13.75 10.72 21.84
N GLY A 19 13.96 11.89 22.46
CA GLY A 19 13.99 13.15 21.75
C GLY A 19 12.73 13.42 20.92
N ARG A 20 11.56 12.93 21.36
CA ARG A 20 10.27 13.23 20.71
C ARG A 20 9.87 14.67 20.97
N SER A 21 10.56 15.58 20.28
CA SER A 21 10.18 16.97 20.13
C SER A 21 8.92 17.03 19.27
N ARG A 22 7.76 17.14 19.92
CA ARG A 22 6.64 17.96 19.45
C ARG A 22 6.16 17.77 18.00
N SER A 23 6.28 16.57 17.42
CA SER A 23 5.51 16.17 16.23
C SER A 23 4.25 15.37 16.60
N GLU A 24 4.09 15.00 17.87
CA GLU A 24 2.96 14.23 18.40
C GLU A 24 1.65 15.04 18.57
N ALA A 25 1.54 16.20 17.93
CA ALA A 25 0.30 16.99 17.89
C ALA A 25 -0.43 16.94 16.55
N SER A 26 0.05 16.15 15.59
CA SER A 26 -0.72 15.73 14.41
C SER A 26 -1.56 14.51 14.77
N ALA A 27 -2.36 14.64 15.82
CA ALA A 27 -3.25 13.60 16.31
C ALA A 27 -4.45 13.42 15.37
N GLU A 28 -4.69 12.16 15.00
CA GLU A 28 -6.04 11.57 14.98
C GLU A 28 -7.02 12.12 13.93
N ARG A 29 -6.64 11.98 12.66
CA ARG A 29 -7.60 11.48 11.66
C ARG A 29 -7.14 10.08 11.30
N SER A 30 -8.07 9.14 11.15
CA SER A 30 -7.74 7.85 10.53
C SER A 30 -6.90 8.13 9.28
N PRO A 31 -5.79 7.40 9.04
CA PRO A 31 -4.92 7.61 7.87
C PRO A 31 -5.68 7.62 6.53
N ASP A 32 -6.90 7.10 6.54
CA ASP A 32 -7.71 6.76 5.37
C ASP A 32 -8.75 7.81 4.95
N GLN A 33 -8.89 8.96 5.65
CA GLN A 33 -9.87 9.98 5.26
C GLN A 33 -9.25 11.37 5.24
N HIS A 34 -8.47 11.63 4.19
CA HIS A 34 -8.09 13.00 3.86
C HIS A 34 -9.29 13.70 3.20
N PRO A 35 -9.78 14.85 3.69
CA PRO A 35 -11.01 15.47 3.17
C PRO A 35 -11.00 15.73 1.65
N SER A 36 -9.81 15.88 1.06
CA SER A 36 -9.64 16.09 -0.37
C SER A 36 -9.74 14.80 -1.22
N THR A 37 -9.78 13.60 -0.62
CA THR A 37 -9.94 12.33 -1.35
C THR A 37 -11.39 11.93 -1.57
N LEU A 38 -12.35 12.48 -0.80
CA LEU A 38 -13.75 12.03 -0.80
C LEU A 38 -14.33 11.82 -2.21
N ARG A 39 -14.17 12.82 -3.09
CA ARG A 39 -14.66 12.76 -4.47
C ARG A 39 -13.88 11.76 -5.33
N ALA A 40 -12.58 11.63 -5.13
CA ALA A 40 -11.76 10.65 -5.85
C ALA A 40 -12.14 9.22 -5.45
N ASP A 41 -12.36 9.00 -4.15
CA ASP A 41 -12.81 7.72 -3.58
C ASP A 41 -14.23 7.34 -4.05
N GLU A 42 -15.13 8.32 -4.21
CA GLU A 42 -16.45 8.10 -4.81
C GLU A 42 -16.37 7.65 -6.26
N LEU A 43 -15.54 8.32 -7.08
CA LEU A 43 -15.34 7.96 -8.48
C LEU A 43 -14.67 6.59 -8.62
N LEU A 44 -13.70 6.29 -7.75
CA LEU A 44 -13.02 4.99 -7.72
C LEU A 44 -14.02 3.86 -7.43
N ARG A 45 -14.86 4.00 -6.39
CA ARG A 45 -15.92 3.04 -6.07
C ARG A 45 -16.99 2.94 -7.17
N ALA A 46 -17.23 4.01 -7.91
CA ALA A 46 -18.13 4.01 -9.06
C ALA A 46 -17.51 3.37 -10.32
N GLY A 47 -16.22 2.99 -10.29
CA GLY A 47 -15.49 2.45 -11.43
C GLY A 47 -15.06 3.50 -12.46
N ASP A 48 -15.21 4.80 -12.17
CA ASP A 48 -14.71 5.88 -13.04
C ASP A 48 -13.22 6.11 -12.77
N TYR A 49 -12.42 5.10 -13.09
CA TYR A 49 -10.98 5.05 -12.81
C TYR A 49 -10.22 6.20 -13.49
N GLN A 50 -10.68 6.65 -14.66
CA GLN A 50 -10.05 7.75 -15.38
C GLN A 50 -10.18 9.06 -14.58
N LYS A 51 -11.40 9.46 -14.19
CA LYS A 51 -11.58 10.68 -13.41
C LYS A 51 -11.02 10.56 -11.99
N ALA A 52 -11.10 9.37 -11.38
CA ALA A 52 -10.47 9.11 -10.09
C ALA A 52 -8.95 9.33 -10.16
N SER A 53 -8.27 8.79 -11.17
CA SER A 53 -6.82 8.97 -11.38
C SER A 53 -6.43 10.44 -11.53
N GLU A 54 -7.23 11.25 -12.22
CA GLU A 54 -6.97 12.68 -12.40
C GLU A 54 -7.10 13.47 -11.10
N LEU A 55 -8.04 13.08 -10.23
CA LEU A 55 -8.16 13.69 -8.91
C LEU A 55 -7.01 13.29 -7.99
N TYR A 56 -6.62 12.02 -7.96
CA TYR A 56 -5.44 11.59 -7.20
C TYR A 56 -4.16 12.25 -7.71
N ALA A 57 -3.99 12.42 -9.03
CA ALA A 57 -2.85 13.15 -9.59
C ALA A 57 -2.77 14.61 -9.09
N ARG A 58 -3.91 15.27 -8.91
CA ARG A 58 -3.92 16.63 -8.32
C ARG A 58 -3.57 16.61 -6.83
N LEU A 59 -3.91 15.53 -6.12
CA LEU A 59 -3.55 15.35 -4.72
C LEU A 59 -2.06 15.11 -4.56
N THR A 60 -1.47 14.20 -5.35
CA THR A 60 -0.03 13.93 -5.29
C THR A 60 0.82 15.16 -5.64
N LEU A 61 0.31 16.06 -6.49
CA LEU A 61 0.96 17.36 -6.76
C LEU A 61 0.87 18.36 -5.60
N ARG A 62 -0.22 18.36 -4.84
CA ARG A 62 -0.45 19.30 -3.72
C ARG A 62 0.15 18.80 -2.42
N GLU A 63 0.13 17.49 -2.22
CA GLU A 63 0.53 16.79 -1.02
C GLU A 63 1.44 15.62 -1.42
N PRO A 64 2.72 15.88 -1.74
CA PRO A 64 3.65 14.84 -2.22
C PRO A 64 3.92 13.72 -1.22
N ASP A 65 3.67 13.97 0.07
CA ASP A 65 3.84 13.01 1.17
C ASP A 65 2.57 12.16 1.42
N PHE A 66 1.47 12.45 0.71
CA PHE A 66 0.22 11.70 0.85
C PHE A 66 0.25 10.42 0.00
N LEU A 67 0.98 9.43 0.48
CA LEU A 67 1.29 8.18 -0.23
C LEU A 67 0.05 7.37 -0.64
N GLU A 68 -1.04 7.45 0.11
CA GLU A 68 -2.28 6.76 -0.24
C GLU A 68 -2.84 7.23 -1.60
N ALA A 69 -2.68 8.52 -1.95
CA ALA A 69 -3.08 8.99 -3.29
C ALA A 69 -2.26 8.34 -4.41
N TYR A 70 -0.97 8.06 -4.18
CA TYR A 70 -0.13 7.35 -5.16
C TYR A 70 -0.60 5.90 -5.32
N ARG A 71 -0.90 5.19 -4.22
CA ARG A 71 -1.44 3.81 -4.28
C ARG A 71 -2.75 3.78 -5.08
N LYS A 72 -3.70 4.64 -4.74
CA LYS A 72 -5.01 4.68 -5.40
C LYS A 72 -4.91 5.15 -6.85
N GLN A 73 -4.02 6.08 -7.18
CA GLN A 73 -3.74 6.45 -8.57
C GLN A 73 -3.15 5.28 -9.36
N GLY A 74 -2.18 4.55 -8.78
CA GLY A 74 -1.62 3.35 -9.39
C GLY A 74 -2.67 2.28 -9.63
N TRP A 75 -3.56 2.05 -8.67
CA TRP A 75 -4.69 1.14 -8.82
C TRP A 75 -5.66 1.54 -9.95
N CYS A 76 -6.00 2.83 -10.05
CA CYS A 76 -6.80 3.33 -11.17
C CYS A 76 -6.13 3.02 -12.52
N TYR A 77 -4.82 3.23 -12.63
CA TYR A 77 -4.09 2.95 -13.86
C TYR A 77 -4.06 1.45 -14.19
N LEU A 78 -3.90 0.57 -13.20
CA LEU A 78 -4.03 -0.87 -13.41
C LEU A 78 -5.41 -1.26 -13.93
N LYS A 79 -6.49 -0.69 -13.36
CA LYS A 79 -7.85 -0.93 -13.86
C LYS A 79 -8.14 -0.36 -15.24
N LEU A 80 -7.32 0.58 -15.69
CA LEU A 80 -7.33 1.10 -17.06
C LEU A 80 -6.36 0.37 -18.00
N ALA A 81 -5.70 -0.70 -17.54
CA ALA A 81 -4.62 -1.39 -18.25
C ALA A 81 -3.45 -0.48 -18.67
N LYS A 82 -3.26 0.64 -17.95
CA LYS A 82 -2.15 1.60 -18.10
C LYS A 82 -1.00 1.19 -17.20
N THR A 83 -0.40 0.04 -17.50
CA THR A 83 0.60 -0.64 -16.67
C THR A 83 1.87 0.20 -16.45
N ALA A 84 2.33 0.90 -17.50
CA ALA A 84 3.50 1.78 -17.44
C ALA A 84 3.26 2.99 -16.50
N GLU A 85 2.13 3.68 -16.64
CA GLU A 85 1.78 4.81 -15.78
C GLU A 85 1.55 4.36 -14.33
N ALA A 86 0.98 3.17 -14.12
CA ALA A 86 0.85 2.58 -12.78
C ALA A 86 2.22 2.43 -12.13
N ARG A 87 3.19 1.79 -12.82
CA ARG A 87 4.55 1.60 -12.28
C ARG A 87 5.22 2.93 -11.96
N GLN A 88 5.16 3.90 -12.86
CA GLN A 88 5.80 5.21 -12.64
C GLN A 88 5.30 5.92 -11.37
N VAL A 89 3.99 5.86 -11.09
CA VAL A 89 3.44 6.47 -9.88
C VAL A 89 3.80 5.69 -8.63
N LEU A 90 3.80 4.36 -8.72
CA LEU A 90 4.13 3.49 -7.59
C LEU A 90 5.63 3.51 -7.24
N GLU A 91 6.51 3.65 -8.24
CA GLU A 91 7.94 3.83 -8.03
C GLU A 91 8.23 5.12 -7.24
N LYS A 92 7.52 6.21 -7.51
CA LYS A 92 7.61 7.45 -6.71
C LYS A 92 7.18 7.26 -5.26
N LEU A 93 6.18 6.40 -5.02
CA LEU A 93 5.81 6.02 -3.65
C LEU A 93 6.96 5.24 -3.00
N LEU A 94 7.55 4.27 -3.71
CA LEU A 94 8.64 3.45 -3.22
C LEU A 94 9.93 4.24 -2.95
N GLU A 95 10.16 5.37 -3.62
CA GLU A 95 11.25 6.31 -3.25
C GLU A 95 11.12 6.79 -1.80
N GLN A 96 9.90 6.90 -1.26
CA GLN A 96 9.64 7.31 0.12
C GLN A 96 9.44 6.12 1.07
N GLN A 97 8.78 5.06 0.59
CA GLN A 97 8.53 3.83 1.34
C GLN A 97 8.94 2.59 0.51
N PRO A 98 10.23 2.23 0.51
CA PRO A 98 10.75 1.13 -0.33
C PRO A 98 10.11 -0.23 -0.06
N GLU A 99 9.56 -0.43 1.13
CA GLU A 99 8.96 -1.68 1.59
C GLU A 99 7.42 -1.64 1.58
N ASP A 100 6.79 -0.69 0.87
CA ASP A 100 5.32 -0.66 0.75
C ASP A 100 4.81 -1.88 -0.03
N ALA A 101 4.34 -2.87 0.71
CA ALA A 101 3.86 -4.13 0.17
C ALA A 101 2.71 -3.97 -0.84
N THR A 102 1.86 -2.92 -0.70
CA THR A 102 0.76 -2.70 -1.63
C THR A 102 1.28 -2.18 -2.97
N ALA A 103 2.23 -1.24 -2.94
CA ALA A 103 2.85 -0.72 -4.15
C ALA A 103 3.66 -1.80 -4.88
N LEU A 104 4.43 -2.61 -4.16
CA LEU A 104 5.16 -3.75 -4.74
C LEU A 104 4.20 -4.77 -5.36
N LEU A 105 3.09 -5.11 -4.69
CA LEU A 105 2.07 -6.02 -5.22
C LEU A 105 1.43 -5.47 -6.51
N TYR A 106 1.17 -4.16 -6.57
CA TYR A 106 0.63 -3.50 -7.75
C TYR A 106 1.63 -3.42 -8.91
N ILE A 107 2.92 -3.22 -8.64
CA ILE A 107 3.98 -3.31 -9.67
C ILE A 107 4.11 -4.73 -10.19
N ALA A 108 4.05 -5.74 -9.31
CA ALA A 108 4.04 -7.15 -9.74
C ALA A 108 2.84 -7.46 -10.64
N LEU A 109 1.64 -7.01 -10.25
CA LEU A 109 0.44 -7.13 -11.09
C LEU A 109 0.64 -6.45 -12.44
N SER A 110 1.22 -5.25 -12.46
CA SER A 110 1.54 -4.52 -13.69
C SER A 110 2.43 -5.31 -14.65
N HIS A 111 3.48 -5.96 -14.13
CA HIS A 111 4.35 -6.81 -14.94
C HIS A 111 3.65 -8.07 -15.46
N ALA A 112 2.80 -8.69 -14.63
CA ALA A 112 2.02 -9.85 -15.03
C ALA A 112 1.01 -9.48 -16.13
N MET A 113 0.36 -8.31 -16.04
CA MET A 113 -0.53 -7.79 -17.08
C MET A 113 0.18 -7.51 -18.41
N ASP A 114 1.46 -7.12 -18.36
CA ASP A 114 2.31 -6.96 -19.55
C ASP A 114 2.83 -8.30 -20.11
N GLY A 115 2.46 -9.44 -19.49
CA GLY A 115 2.88 -10.78 -19.90
C GLY A 115 4.24 -11.22 -19.35
N SER A 116 4.86 -10.42 -18.48
CA SER A 116 6.19 -10.72 -17.93
C SER A 116 6.09 -11.36 -16.54
N ALA A 117 5.92 -12.68 -16.52
CA ALA A 117 5.84 -13.47 -15.30
C ALA A 117 7.14 -13.38 -14.48
N GLU A 118 8.30 -13.35 -15.14
CA GLU A 118 9.61 -13.31 -14.49
C GLU A 118 9.80 -12.02 -13.69
N ASN A 119 9.42 -10.88 -14.27
CA ASN A 119 9.52 -9.59 -13.58
C ASN A 119 8.50 -9.50 -12.44
N ALA A 120 7.27 -10.00 -12.65
CA ALA A 120 6.26 -10.04 -11.61
C ALA A 120 6.74 -10.84 -10.38
N VAL A 121 7.25 -12.05 -10.60
CA VAL A 121 7.79 -12.90 -9.52
C VAL A 121 9.01 -12.27 -8.86
N THR A 122 9.87 -11.60 -9.62
CA THR A 122 11.03 -10.89 -9.07
C THR A 122 10.59 -9.83 -8.06
N VAL A 123 9.60 -9.00 -8.41
CA VAL A 123 9.06 -7.96 -7.52
C VAL A 123 8.32 -8.59 -6.33
N LEU A 124 7.60 -9.70 -6.51
CA LEU A 124 6.91 -10.41 -5.43
C LEU A 124 7.86 -10.94 -4.36
N ARG A 125 9.16 -11.14 -4.65
CA ARG A 125 10.14 -11.54 -3.64
C ARG A 125 10.34 -10.50 -2.55
N ASP A 126 10.17 -9.22 -2.90
CA ASP A 126 10.34 -8.10 -1.98
C ASP A 126 9.05 -7.76 -1.23
N VAL A 127 7.94 -8.45 -1.52
CA VAL A 127 6.67 -8.25 -0.81
C VAL A 127 6.72 -8.94 0.56
N HIS A 128 6.76 -8.12 1.61
CA HIS A 128 6.75 -8.56 3.01
C HIS A 128 5.61 -7.87 3.77
N ASP A 129 4.49 -8.58 3.95
CA ASP A 129 3.33 -8.07 4.69
C ASP A 129 2.84 -9.08 5.73
N TYR A 130 3.49 -9.07 6.89
CA TYR A 130 3.14 -9.95 8.02
C TYR A 130 1.80 -9.61 8.68
N ASN A 131 1.25 -8.42 8.42
CA ASN A 131 -0.06 -8.01 8.93
C ASN A 131 -1.19 -8.52 8.03
N ARG A 132 -0.94 -8.66 6.73
CA ARG A 132 -1.89 -9.20 5.75
C ARG A 132 -1.53 -10.64 5.39
N ILE A 133 -1.88 -11.55 6.30
CA ILE A 133 -1.56 -12.99 6.20
C ILE A 133 -1.97 -13.60 4.85
N VAL A 134 -3.10 -13.20 4.26
CA VAL A 134 -3.55 -13.72 2.96
C VAL A 134 -2.59 -13.32 1.84
N VAL A 135 -2.09 -12.07 1.86
CA VAL A 135 -1.09 -11.59 0.90
C VAL A 135 0.18 -12.40 1.05
N GLN A 136 0.74 -12.47 2.27
CA GLN A 136 1.99 -13.18 2.49
C GLN A 136 1.90 -14.66 2.15
N ARG A 137 0.76 -15.31 2.44
CA ARG A 137 0.54 -16.73 2.11
C ARG A 137 0.60 -16.97 0.60
N GLU A 138 -0.06 -16.14 -0.20
CA GLU A 138 -0.05 -16.31 -1.65
C GLU A 138 1.33 -16.00 -2.23
N VAL A 139 1.99 -14.94 -1.76
CA VAL A 139 3.37 -14.62 -2.16
C VAL A 139 4.30 -15.80 -1.89
N ASN A 140 4.23 -16.40 -0.70
CA ASN A 140 5.03 -17.58 -0.36
C ASN A 140 4.72 -18.79 -1.26
N LEU A 141 3.45 -18.98 -1.64
CA LEU A 141 3.06 -20.05 -2.57
C LEU A 141 3.63 -19.81 -3.97
N ILE A 142 3.55 -18.58 -4.50
CA ILE A 142 4.13 -18.22 -5.80
C ILE A 142 5.65 -18.44 -5.80
N GLN A 143 6.33 -18.06 -4.71
CA GLN A 143 7.77 -18.30 -4.54
C GLN A 143 8.08 -19.81 -4.56
N PHE A 144 7.34 -20.61 -3.79
CA PHE A 144 7.52 -22.06 -3.77
C PHE A 144 7.35 -22.70 -5.15
N LEU A 145 6.29 -22.34 -5.89
CA LEU A 145 6.03 -22.84 -7.24
C LEU A 145 7.15 -22.45 -8.22
N THR A 146 7.65 -21.22 -8.09
CA THR A 146 8.77 -20.75 -8.90
C THR A 146 10.04 -21.57 -8.63
N ASP A 147 10.35 -21.83 -7.37
CA ASP A 147 11.55 -22.58 -6.97
C ASP A 147 11.45 -24.07 -7.35
N SER A 148 10.23 -24.62 -7.44
CA SER A 148 9.97 -25.98 -7.92
C SER A 148 9.96 -26.13 -9.44
N ALA A 149 10.40 -25.10 -10.19
CA ALA A 149 10.38 -25.03 -11.66
C ALA A 149 8.97 -25.08 -12.29
N GLU A 150 7.92 -24.81 -11.50
CA GLU A 150 6.53 -24.67 -11.94
C GLU A 150 6.11 -23.20 -11.88
N MET A 151 6.91 -22.31 -12.49
CA MET A 151 6.62 -20.87 -12.48
C MET A 151 5.23 -20.62 -13.09
N PRO A 152 4.31 -19.95 -12.35
CA PRO A 152 2.98 -19.66 -12.88
C PRO A 152 3.07 -18.77 -14.12
N SER A 153 2.13 -18.96 -15.06
CA SER A 153 2.05 -18.09 -16.23
C SER A 153 1.69 -16.65 -15.81
N ALA A 154 1.94 -15.68 -16.69
CA ALA A 154 1.59 -14.30 -16.42
C ALA A 154 0.07 -14.13 -16.17
N GLU A 155 -0.76 -14.87 -16.90
CA GLU A 155 -2.22 -14.90 -16.73
C GLU A 155 -2.61 -15.46 -15.35
N ASP A 156 -1.99 -16.57 -14.93
CA ASP A 156 -2.21 -17.15 -13.59
C ASP A 156 -1.80 -16.18 -12.47
N LEU A 157 -0.69 -15.46 -12.66
CA LEU A 157 -0.21 -14.46 -11.70
C LEU A 157 -1.20 -13.29 -11.58
N VAL A 158 -1.75 -12.79 -12.69
CA VAL A 158 -2.80 -11.77 -12.67
C VAL A 158 -3.98 -12.25 -11.82
N GLU A 159 -4.51 -13.44 -12.11
CA GLU A 159 -5.66 -13.99 -11.38
C GLU A 159 -5.37 -14.12 -9.89
N ARG A 160 -4.22 -14.69 -9.52
CA ARG A 160 -3.82 -14.89 -8.12
C ARG A 160 -3.66 -13.59 -7.37
N ILE A 161 -2.97 -12.61 -7.96
CA ILE A 161 -2.72 -11.31 -7.33
C ILE A 161 -4.04 -10.55 -7.17
N GLU A 162 -4.87 -10.49 -8.21
CA GLU A 162 -6.17 -9.83 -8.12
C GLU A 162 -7.11 -10.49 -7.10
N ARG A 163 -7.13 -11.83 -7.04
CA ARG A 163 -7.90 -12.58 -6.03
C ARG A 163 -7.48 -12.17 -4.63
N VAL A 164 -6.18 -12.10 -4.35
CA VAL A 164 -5.67 -11.77 -3.03
C VAL A 164 -5.93 -10.31 -2.66
N ILE A 165 -5.79 -9.38 -3.61
CA ILE A 165 -6.18 -7.98 -3.42
C ILE A 165 -7.68 -7.89 -3.08
N ALA A 166 -8.54 -8.70 -3.71
CA ALA A 166 -9.97 -8.70 -3.44
C ALA A 166 -10.33 -9.36 -2.10
N GLU A 167 -9.69 -10.48 -1.75
CA GLU A 167 -9.88 -11.19 -0.48
C GLU A 167 -9.48 -10.35 0.73
N GLN A 168 -8.42 -9.55 0.58
CA GLN A 168 -7.99 -8.59 1.60
C GLN A 168 -9.14 -7.67 2.04
N ASN A 169 -10.01 -7.25 1.13
CA ASN A 169 -11.09 -6.29 1.43
C ASN A 169 -12.37 -6.96 1.94
N ARG A 170 -12.40 -8.29 2.05
CA ARG A 170 -13.59 -9.05 2.45
C ARG A 170 -13.54 -9.59 3.88
N MET A 171 -12.46 -9.38 4.64
CA MET A 171 -12.34 -9.92 5.99
C MET A 171 -13.10 -9.09 7.04
N PRO A 172 -14.09 -9.67 7.75
CA PRO A 172 -14.78 -8.99 8.85
C PRO A 172 -13.79 -8.72 10.00
N GLY A 173 -13.59 -7.44 10.31
CA GLY A 173 -12.66 -6.99 11.37
C GLY A 173 -11.47 -6.17 10.86
N THR A 174 -11.25 -6.11 9.54
CA THR A 174 -10.42 -5.05 8.95
C THR A 174 -11.27 -3.82 8.71
N VAL A 175 -11.05 -2.76 9.49
CA VAL A 175 -11.52 -1.42 9.10
C VAL A 175 -10.59 -1.01 7.96
N GLY A 176 -10.97 -1.34 6.73
CA GLY A 176 -10.05 -1.24 5.59
C GLY A 176 -10.80 -1.10 4.28
N VAL A 177 -11.07 0.16 3.94
CA VAL A 177 -11.06 0.76 2.60
C VAL A 177 -11.63 -0.09 1.46
N TYR A 178 -12.86 0.24 1.08
CA TYR A 178 -13.36 -0.01 -0.27
C TYR A 178 -12.43 0.73 -1.24
N PHE A 179 -11.70 -0.01 -2.08
CA PHE A 179 -11.06 0.53 -3.28
C PHE A 179 -12.16 1.10 -4.18
#